data_AF-A0A4Q4MLW2-F1
#
_entry.id   AF-A0A4Q4MLW2-F1
#
_cell.length_a   1.000
_cell.length_b   1.000
_cell.length_c   1.000
_cell.angle_alpha   90.00
_cell.angle_beta   90.00
_cell.angle_gamma   90.00
#
_symmetry.space_group_name_H-M   'P 1'
#
loop_
_entity.id
_entity.type
_entity.pdbx_description
1 polymer ?
#
loop_
_entity_poly.entity_id
_entity_poly.type
_entity_poly.pdbx_seq_one_letter_code
_entity_poly.pdbx_strand_id
1 'polypeptide(L)'
;MDIGPDVLPNTLTNERGLHIGADILVEQAATPESFSKAAAAIECMDESIHKDHLVDKFYTRGCVQVLEYINRRNAEAATSISDVLYQLPDIARVTDHMSHVIEKCRDLLLKAIDHRSFEDAEYILKVMCSLPPSMCFFEVAGHSRNCLIEDINGRKLDDAEELLRMAQWLPSSAHIPRNFFSIVVKTCRTCAIEDMNDGKLGDAERIVDLVLRLPYHTRVPDDHFSGLLETCRGCLIKYIEDGNFEEAKEILEILFDLGRSMRIPDDYFSKVTKTCRGRLVKHVKVNDDEKMQEDFEFLDHLSVQVDIHIKVRNRLHSRSVDD
;
A
#
# COMPACT_ATOMS: atom_id res chain seq x y z
N MET A 1 -10.33 -45.08 17.69
CA MET A 1 -10.13 -44.90 19.15
C MET A 1 -9.97 -43.41 19.35
N ASP A 2 -11.04 -42.76 19.82
CA ASP A 2 -11.00 -41.35 20.23
C ASP A 2 -10.21 -41.26 21.53
N ILE A 3 -9.08 -40.54 21.49
CA ILE A 3 -8.34 -40.16 22.69
C ILE A 3 -8.73 -38.71 22.97
N GLY A 4 -9.59 -38.53 23.97
CA GLY A 4 -10.05 -37.21 24.40
C GLY A 4 -8.93 -36.36 25.01
N PRO A 5 -9.12 -35.03 25.10
CA PRO A 5 -8.07 -34.06 25.41
C PRO A 5 -7.54 -34.04 26.86
N ASP A 6 -8.01 -34.92 27.75
CA ASP A 6 -7.69 -34.90 29.19
C ASP A 6 -6.80 -36.06 29.68
N VAL A 7 -6.06 -36.72 28.79
CA VAL A 7 -5.09 -37.77 29.19
C VAL A 7 -3.67 -37.32 28.90
N LEU A 8 -3.16 -36.37 29.70
CA LEU A 8 -1.74 -36.38 30.04
C LEU A 8 -1.56 -37.46 31.13
N PRO A 9 -0.89 -38.57 30.85
CA PRO A 9 -0.71 -39.61 31.84
C PRO A 9 0.18 -39.07 32.96
N ASN A 10 -0.32 -39.09 34.20
CA ASN A 10 0.45 -38.92 35.44
C ASN A 10 1.54 -40.00 35.65
N THR A 11 1.98 -40.69 34.59
CA THR A 11 2.89 -41.85 34.62
C THR A 11 4.22 -41.62 33.88
N LEU A 12 4.50 -40.43 33.35
CA LEU A 12 5.81 -40.09 32.79
C LEU A 12 6.69 -39.36 33.81
N THR A 13 6.87 -39.95 35.00
CA THR A 13 7.79 -39.40 36.01
C THR A 13 9.24 -39.83 35.81
N ASN A 14 9.55 -40.63 34.79
CA ASN A 14 10.93 -40.90 34.37
C ASN A 14 11.26 -40.09 33.11
N GLU A 15 12.49 -39.56 33.05
CA GLU A 15 12.96 -38.70 31.94
C GLU A 15 12.71 -39.33 30.56
N ARG A 16 12.92 -40.65 30.42
CA ARG A 16 12.69 -41.38 29.16
C ARG A 16 11.24 -41.34 28.68
N GLY A 17 10.27 -41.44 29.58
CA GLY A 17 8.86 -41.35 29.26
C GLY A 17 8.49 -39.95 28.78
N LEU A 18 9.04 -38.92 29.42
CA LEU A 18 8.86 -37.53 29.03
C LEU A 18 9.41 -37.26 27.61
N HIS A 19 10.58 -37.80 27.28
CA HIS A 19 11.18 -37.71 25.94
C HIS A 19 10.32 -38.35 24.84
N ILE A 20 9.80 -39.56 25.07
CA ILE A 20 8.96 -40.27 24.08
C ILE A 20 7.61 -39.56 23.91
N GLY A 21 7.02 -39.08 25.01
CA GLY A 21 5.78 -38.31 24.98
C GLY A 21 5.92 -37.02 24.18
N ALA A 22 7.00 -36.27 24.38
CA ALA A 22 7.29 -35.05 23.62
C ALA A 22 7.49 -35.32 22.12
N ASP A 23 8.23 -36.38 21.74
CA ASP A 23 8.45 -36.74 20.33
C ASP A 23 7.13 -37.06 19.60
N ILE A 24 6.25 -37.83 20.25
CA ILE A 24 4.92 -38.16 19.70
C ILE A 24 4.07 -36.90 19.55
N LEU A 25 4.07 -36.00 20.54
CA LEU A 25 3.33 -34.75 20.48
C LEU A 25 3.83 -33.85 19.33
N VAL A 26 5.14 -33.80 19.10
CA VAL A 26 5.74 -33.04 17.99
C VAL A 26 5.35 -33.66 16.64
N GLU A 27 5.44 -34.98 16.48
CA GLU A 27 5.10 -35.65 15.22
C GLU A 27 3.60 -35.55 14.88
N GLN A 28 2.74 -35.56 15.89
CA GLN A 28 1.28 -35.46 15.73
C GLN A 28 0.75 -34.03 15.73
N ALA A 29 1.59 -33.02 16.01
CA ALA A 29 1.18 -31.63 15.96
C ALA A 29 0.76 -31.25 14.53
N ALA A 30 -0.51 -30.86 14.39
CA ALA A 30 -1.15 -30.53 13.11
C ALA A 30 -2.12 -29.35 13.22
N THR A 31 -2.40 -28.86 14.43
CA THR A 31 -3.32 -27.76 14.74
C THR A 31 -2.67 -26.78 15.72
N PRO A 32 -3.09 -25.52 15.78
CA PRO A 32 -2.54 -24.56 16.75
C PRO A 32 -2.56 -25.08 18.21
N GLU A 33 -3.64 -25.76 18.59
CA GLU A 33 -3.78 -26.33 19.94
C GLU A 33 -2.79 -27.48 20.19
N SER A 34 -2.60 -28.39 19.22
CA SER A 34 -1.62 -29.48 19.35
C SER A 34 -0.18 -28.96 19.35
N PHE A 35 0.12 -27.91 18.58
CA PHE A 35 1.40 -27.20 18.63
C PHE A 35 1.65 -26.55 19.99
N SER A 36 0.64 -25.91 20.58
CA SER A 36 0.74 -25.31 21.92
C SER A 36 1.04 -26.37 22.98
N LYS A 37 0.38 -27.53 22.90
CA LYS A 37 0.62 -28.67 23.81
C LYS A 37 2.03 -29.25 23.66
N ALA A 38 2.52 -29.38 22.41
CA ALA A 38 3.87 -29.85 22.15
C ALA A 38 4.94 -28.85 22.64
N ALA A 39 4.74 -27.55 22.45
CA ALA A 39 5.63 -26.51 22.97
C ALA A 39 5.75 -26.56 24.50
N ALA A 40 4.61 -26.61 25.21
CA ALA A 40 4.60 -26.73 26.66
C ALA A 40 5.32 -27.99 27.16
N ALA A 41 5.18 -29.12 26.44
CA ALA A 41 5.88 -30.37 26.78
C ALA A 41 7.40 -30.23 26.63
N ILE A 42 7.88 -29.54 25.58
CA ILE A 42 9.31 -29.27 25.34
C ILE A 42 9.88 -28.34 26.41
N GLU A 43 9.13 -27.32 26.83
CA GLU A 43 9.57 -26.37 27.87
C GLU A 43 9.82 -27.05 29.22
N CYS A 44 9.02 -28.05 29.59
CA CYS A 44 9.16 -28.82 30.81
C CYS A 44 10.37 -29.79 30.82
N MET A 45 11.12 -29.90 29.73
CA MET A 45 12.29 -30.77 29.63
C MET A 45 13.56 -30.11 30.18
N ASP A 46 14.40 -30.88 30.87
CA ASP A 46 15.73 -30.43 31.28
C ASP A 46 16.66 -30.22 30.07
N GLU A 47 17.61 -29.28 30.21
CA GLU A 47 18.61 -28.96 29.19
C GLU A 47 19.46 -30.19 28.86
N SER A 48 19.11 -30.85 27.76
CA SER A 48 19.72 -32.09 27.30
C SER A 48 19.83 -32.09 25.78
N ILE A 49 20.76 -32.89 25.25
CA ILE A 49 20.93 -33.08 23.79
C ILE A 49 19.62 -33.56 23.13
N HIS A 50 18.76 -34.27 23.86
CA HIS A 50 17.45 -34.69 23.36
C HIS A 50 16.45 -33.53 23.24
N LYS A 51 16.50 -32.56 24.15
CA LYS A 51 15.68 -31.34 24.07
C LYS A 51 16.03 -30.56 22.80
N ASP A 52 17.32 -30.39 22.52
CA ASP A 52 17.80 -29.73 21.29
C ASP A 52 17.28 -30.39 20.01
N HIS A 53 17.35 -31.73 19.93
CA HIS A 53 16.85 -32.47 18.77
C HIS A 53 15.32 -32.36 18.61
N LEU A 54 14.58 -32.38 19.72
CA LEU A 54 13.13 -32.23 19.70
C LEU A 54 12.69 -30.82 19.32
N VAL A 55 13.42 -29.81 19.79
CA VAL A 55 13.21 -28.41 19.40
C VAL A 55 13.41 -28.24 17.90
N ASP A 56 14.46 -28.82 17.31
CA ASP A 56 14.73 -28.80 15.86
C ASP A 56 13.60 -29.47 15.04
N LYS A 57 13.17 -30.67 15.46
CA LYS A 57 12.01 -31.36 14.87
C LYS A 57 10.73 -30.51 14.98
N PHE A 58 10.50 -29.90 16.14
CA PHE A 58 9.32 -29.08 16.39
C PHE A 58 9.28 -27.85 15.48
N TYR A 59 10.41 -27.14 15.34
CA TYR A 59 10.50 -26.02 14.41
C TYR A 59 10.30 -26.44 12.97
N THR A 60 10.96 -27.51 12.53
CA THR A 60 10.79 -28.05 11.16
C THR A 60 9.32 -28.38 10.89
N ARG A 61 8.67 -29.09 11.81
CA ARG A 61 7.26 -29.47 11.68
C ARG A 61 6.33 -28.26 11.68
N GLY A 62 6.58 -27.30 12.56
CA GLY A 62 5.86 -26.03 12.64
C GLY A 62 5.94 -25.23 11.35
N CYS A 63 7.15 -25.08 10.81
CA CYS A 63 7.38 -24.40 9.54
C CYS A 63 6.63 -25.06 8.37
N VAL A 64 6.67 -26.39 8.28
CA VAL A 64 5.90 -27.15 7.28
C VAL A 64 4.40 -26.90 7.45
N GLN A 65 3.89 -26.92 8.70
CA GLN A 65 2.47 -26.75 8.95
C GLN A 65 1.99 -25.32 8.65
N VAL A 66 2.82 -24.29 8.94
CA VAL A 66 2.56 -22.90 8.53
C VAL A 66 2.43 -22.81 7.01
N LEU A 67 3.36 -23.39 6.26
CA LEU A 67 3.30 -23.41 4.79
C LEU A 67 2.07 -24.16 4.26
N GLU A 68 1.68 -25.28 4.88
CA GLU A 68 0.44 -25.98 4.53
C GLU A 68 -0.80 -25.12 4.77
N TYR A 69 -0.87 -24.39 5.88
CA TYR A 69 -1.99 -23.50 6.18
C TYR A 69 -2.05 -22.29 5.26
N ILE A 70 -0.89 -21.76 4.87
CA ILE A 70 -0.78 -20.74 3.80
C ILE A 70 -1.41 -21.29 2.51
N ASN A 71 -1.01 -22.48 2.07
CA ASN A 71 -1.56 -23.11 0.88
C ASN A 71 -3.07 -23.41 0.98
N ARG A 72 -3.59 -23.63 2.19
CA ARG A 72 -5.03 -23.84 2.45
C ARG A 72 -5.82 -22.55 2.69
N ARG A 73 -5.19 -21.38 2.57
CA ARG A 73 -5.80 -20.07 2.86
C ARG A 73 -6.34 -19.92 4.30
N ASN A 74 -5.67 -20.50 5.30
CA ASN A 74 -6.00 -20.33 6.71
C ASN A 74 -4.94 -19.49 7.47
N ALA A 75 -5.07 -18.15 7.39
CA ALA A 75 -4.11 -17.22 7.98
C ALA A 75 -4.13 -17.25 9.52
N GLU A 76 -5.29 -17.44 10.13
CA GLU A 76 -5.43 -17.50 11.59
C GLU A 76 -4.65 -18.69 12.17
N ALA A 77 -4.75 -19.86 11.55
CA ALA A 77 -3.98 -21.03 11.97
C ALA A 77 -2.47 -20.86 11.70
N ALA A 78 -2.09 -20.27 10.57
CA ALA A 78 -0.70 -19.98 10.25
C ALA A 78 -0.06 -19.02 11.27
N THR A 79 -0.75 -17.91 11.58
CA THR A 79 -0.32 -16.94 12.61
C THR A 79 -0.26 -17.58 13.98
N SER A 80 -1.28 -18.34 14.39
CA SER A 80 -1.30 -18.99 15.71
C SER A 80 -0.14 -19.97 15.90
N ILE A 81 0.21 -20.75 14.87
CA ILE A 81 1.38 -21.64 14.94
C ILE A 81 2.68 -20.83 14.96
N SER A 82 2.76 -19.75 14.18
CA SER A 82 3.92 -18.86 14.21
C SER A 82 4.16 -18.28 15.62
N ASP A 83 3.10 -17.78 16.26
CA ASP A 83 3.16 -17.23 17.63
C ASP A 83 3.66 -18.26 18.64
N VAL A 84 3.22 -19.52 18.53
CA VAL A 84 3.71 -20.63 19.38
C VAL A 84 5.20 -20.88 19.15
N LEU A 85 5.66 -20.85 17.89
CA LEU A 85 7.07 -21.05 17.57
C LEU A 85 7.95 -19.91 18.14
N TYR A 86 7.42 -18.69 18.28
CA TYR A 86 8.13 -17.55 18.88
C TYR A 86 8.25 -17.58 20.40
N GLN A 87 7.37 -18.30 21.10
CA GLN A 87 7.38 -18.33 22.57
C GLN A 87 8.55 -19.17 23.12
N LEU A 88 9.17 -20.00 22.29
CA LEU A 88 10.29 -20.84 22.69
C LEU A 88 11.60 -20.04 22.86
N PRO A 89 12.44 -20.39 23.86
CA PRO A 89 13.56 -19.56 24.32
C PRO A 89 14.77 -19.46 23.35
N ASP A 90 14.88 -20.31 22.34
CA ASP A 90 16.03 -20.35 21.41
C ASP A 90 15.74 -19.57 20.11
N ILE A 91 15.61 -18.25 20.25
CA ILE A 91 15.26 -17.32 19.16
C ILE A 91 16.22 -17.44 17.96
N ALA A 92 17.50 -17.79 18.17
CA ALA A 92 18.47 -17.95 17.09
C ALA A 92 18.10 -19.14 16.18
N ARG A 93 17.77 -20.31 16.75
CA ARG A 93 17.33 -21.48 15.97
C ARG A 93 15.96 -21.28 15.31
N VAL A 94 15.04 -20.57 15.98
CA VAL A 94 13.75 -20.14 15.38
C VAL A 94 14.01 -19.37 14.10
N THR A 95 14.96 -18.43 14.16
CA THR A 95 15.26 -17.53 13.05
C THR A 95 15.79 -18.28 11.84
N ASP A 96 16.66 -19.28 12.03
CA ASP A 96 17.18 -20.11 10.92
C ASP A 96 16.08 -20.93 10.24
N HIS A 97 15.19 -21.55 11.02
CA HIS A 97 14.08 -22.35 10.47
C HIS A 97 13.01 -21.48 9.79
N MET A 98 12.67 -20.35 10.42
CA MET A 98 11.70 -19.40 9.88
C MET A 98 12.22 -18.69 8.63
N SER A 99 13.54 -18.57 8.45
CA SER A 99 14.12 -17.98 7.23
C SER A 99 13.63 -18.69 5.97
N HIS A 100 13.53 -20.03 5.98
CA HIS A 100 12.99 -20.77 4.84
C HIS A 100 11.49 -20.49 4.59
N VAL A 101 10.69 -20.37 5.65
CA VAL A 101 9.26 -20.02 5.53
C VAL A 101 9.11 -18.61 4.98
N ILE A 102 9.89 -17.65 5.48
CA ILE A 102 9.90 -16.25 5.05
C ILE A 102 10.27 -16.17 3.56
N GLU A 103 11.34 -16.84 3.13
CA GLU A 103 11.74 -16.90 1.73
C GLU A 103 10.64 -17.48 0.85
N LYS A 104 9.99 -18.57 1.29
CA LYS A 104 8.90 -19.17 0.55
C LYS A 104 7.69 -18.26 0.44
N CYS A 105 7.33 -17.57 1.53
CA CYS A 105 6.24 -16.59 1.53
C CYS A 105 6.56 -15.42 0.61
N ARG A 106 7.79 -14.91 0.65
CA ARG A 106 8.26 -13.88 -0.27
C ARG A 106 8.09 -14.32 -1.71
N ASP A 107 8.59 -15.51 -2.09
CA ASP A 107 8.51 -15.98 -3.47
C ASP A 107 7.05 -16.16 -3.94
N LEU A 108 6.18 -16.65 -3.05
CA LEU A 108 4.74 -16.75 -3.32
C LEU A 108 4.10 -15.37 -3.49
N LEU A 109 4.48 -14.40 -2.66
CA LEU A 109 3.97 -13.03 -2.72
C LEU A 109 4.40 -12.33 -4.01
N LEU A 110 5.69 -12.43 -4.38
CA LEU A 110 6.21 -11.91 -5.64
C LEU A 110 5.47 -12.52 -6.84
N LYS A 111 5.26 -13.84 -6.82
CA LYS A 111 4.48 -14.54 -7.85
C LYS A 111 3.01 -14.09 -7.88
N ALA A 112 2.39 -13.81 -6.74
CA ALA A 112 1.03 -13.31 -6.68
C ALA A 112 0.94 -11.88 -7.27
N ILE A 113 1.91 -11.02 -6.96
CA ILE A 113 2.05 -9.67 -7.53
C ILE A 113 2.21 -9.75 -9.06
N ASP A 114 3.10 -10.60 -9.56
CA ASP A 114 3.34 -10.79 -11.00
C ASP A 114 2.07 -11.19 -11.76
N HIS A 115 1.26 -12.06 -11.16
CA HIS A 115 -0.01 -12.51 -11.76
C HIS A 115 -1.20 -11.61 -11.43
N ARG A 116 -1.00 -10.49 -10.73
CA ARG A 116 -2.06 -9.58 -10.26
C ARG A 116 -3.15 -10.31 -9.44
N SER A 117 -2.76 -11.35 -8.70
CA SER A 117 -3.64 -12.04 -7.76
C SER A 117 -3.64 -11.33 -6.41
N PHE A 118 -4.31 -10.16 -6.34
CA PHE A 118 -4.25 -9.27 -5.18
C PHE A 118 -4.84 -9.88 -3.91
N GLU A 119 -5.85 -10.76 -4.02
CA GLU A 119 -6.38 -11.50 -2.86
C GLU A 119 -5.35 -12.46 -2.26
N ASP A 120 -4.63 -13.20 -3.10
CA ASP A 120 -3.54 -14.07 -2.65
C ASP A 120 -2.41 -13.25 -2.05
N ALA A 121 -2.07 -12.13 -2.69
CA ALA A 121 -1.00 -11.26 -2.25
C ALA A 121 -1.32 -10.61 -0.89
N GLU A 122 -2.54 -10.12 -0.68
CA GLU A 122 -3.04 -9.63 0.61
C GLU A 122 -2.95 -10.72 1.68
N TYR A 123 -3.43 -11.91 1.35
CA TYR A 123 -3.43 -13.06 2.26
C TYR A 123 -2.00 -13.42 2.70
N ILE A 124 -1.08 -13.56 1.75
CA ILE A 124 0.32 -13.91 2.04
C ILE A 124 0.97 -12.79 2.85
N LEU A 125 0.72 -11.52 2.52
CA LEU A 125 1.28 -10.39 3.24
C LEU A 125 0.81 -10.36 4.70
N LYS A 126 -0.47 -10.67 4.98
CA LYS A 126 -0.99 -10.79 6.36
C LYS A 126 -0.23 -11.85 7.17
N VAL A 127 0.05 -13.00 6.56
CA VAL A 127 0.84 -14.05 7.22
C VAL A 127 2.29 -13.59 7.39
N MET A 128 2.89 -12.96 6.39
CA MET A 128 4.26 -12.44 6.52
C MET A 128 4.38 -11.39 7.63
N CYS A 129 3.36 -10.55 7.84
CA CYS A 129 3.35 -9.56 8.91
C CYS A 129 3.29 -10.16 10.32
N SER A 130 2.93 -11.45 10.48
CA SER A 130 3.06 -12.18 11.76
C SER A 130 4.37 -12.96 11.90
N LEU A 131 5.16 -13.06 10.83
CA LEU A 131 6.53 -13.57 10.87
C LEU A 131 7.48 -12.49 11.43
N PRO A 132 8.71 -12.84 11.87
CA PRO A 132 9.59 -11.88 12.48
C PRO A 132 10.01 -10.85 11.42
N PRO A 133 10.33 -9.61 11.83
CA PRO A 133 10.76 -8.58 10.91
C PRO A 133 11.93 -9.08 10.06
N SER A 134 11.74 -9.12 8.75
CA SER A 134 12.74 -9.63 7.84
C SER A 134 12.98 -8.68 6.69
N MET A 135 14.18 -8.73 6.13
CA MET A 135 14.60 -7.88 5.02
C MET A 135 13.77 -8.09 3.73
N CYS A 136 12.96 -9.15 3.66
CA CYS A 136 12.18 -9.46 2.46
C CYS A 136 11.10 -8.42 2.14
N PHE A 137 10.60 -7.66 3.12
CA PHE A 137 9.60 -6.62 2.85
C PHE A 137 10.14 -5.50 1.95
N PHE A 138 11.44 -5.20 2.04
CA PHE A 138 12.06 -4.21 1.15
C PHE A 138 12.11 -4.70 -0.30
N GLU A 139 12.41 -5.99 -0.51
CA GLU A 139 12.40 -6.62 -1.83
C GLU A 139 11.00 -6.63 -2.43
N VAL A 140 9.99 -7.04 -1.64
CA VAL A 140 8.58 -6.99 -2.02
C VAL A 140 8.15 -5.57 -2.37
N ALA A 141 8.50 -4.58 -1.53
CA ALA A 141 8.23 -3.17 -1.82
C ALA A 141 8.87 -2.73 -3.15
N GLY A 142 10.10 -3.18 -3.41
CA GLY A 142 10.85 -2.87 -4.64
C GLY A 142 10.17 -3.44 -5.87
N HIS A 143 9.72 -4.68 -5.77
CA HIS A 143 8.98 -5.38 -6.82
C HIS A 143 7.62 -4.74 -7.08
N SER A 144 6.81 -4.51 -6.04
CA SER A 144 5.51 -3.83 -6.14
C SER A 144 5.66 -2.45 -6.77
N ARG A 145 6.70 -1.68 -6.40
CA ARG A 145 6.98 -0.37 -7.01
C ARG A 145 7.26 -0.49 -8.50
N ASN A 146 8.02 -1.49 -8.94
CA ASN A 146 8.34 -1.69 -10.35
C ASN A 146 7.07 -2.07 -11.14
N CYS A 147 6.26 -3.00 -10.62
CA CYS A 147 4.96 -3.35 -11.22
C CYS A 147 4.02 -2.15 -11.29
N LEU A 148 4.00 -1.31 -10.24
CA LEU A 148 3.19 -0.09 -10.21
C LEU A 148 3.59 0.87 -11.35
N ILE A 149 4.90 1.06 -11.57
CA ILE A 149 5.40 1.88 -12.68
C ILE A 149 4.98 1.30 -14.03
N GLU A 150 5.08 -0.02 -14.21
CA GLU A 150 4.66 -0.71 -15.43
C GLU A 150 3.17 -0.53 -15.70
N ASP A 151 2.33 -0.70 -14.68
CA ASP A 151 0.88 -0.58 -14.82
C ASP A 151 0.44 0.86 -15.08
N ILE A 152 1.06 1.86 -14.46
CA ILE A 152 0.81 3.29 -14.76
C ILE A 152 1.21 3.60 -16.20
N ASN A 153 2.40 3.18 -16.63
CA ASN A 153 2.85 3.37 -18.02
C ASN A 153 1.93 2.67 -19.02
N GLY A 154 1.42 1.49 -18.66
CA GLY A 154 0.47 0.71 -19.45
C GLY A 154 -0.99 1.16 -19.33
N ARG A 155 -1.30 2.20 -18.54
CA ARG A 155 -2.66 2.67 -18.23
C ARG A 155 -3.58 1.60 -17.66
N LYS A 156 -3.03 0.64 -16.91
CA LYS A 156 -3.78 -0.36 -16.13
C LYS A 156 -4.07 0.20 -14.73
N LEU A 157 -4.91 1.23 -14.68
CA LEU A 157 -5.07 2.02 -13.45
C LEU A 157 -5.74 1.23 -12.31
N ASP A 158 -6.62 0.27 -12.63
CA ASP A 158 -7.22 -0.63 -11.62
C ASP A 158 -6.14 -1.48 -10.92
N ASP A 159 -5.23 -2.08 -11.69
CA ASP A 159 -4.11 -2.87 -11.15
C ASP A 159 -3.14 -1.98 -10.34
N ALA A 160 -2.88 -0.76 -10.81
CA ALA A 160 -2.02 0.21 -10.13
C ALA A 160 -2.60 0.63 -8.76
N GLU A 161 -3.92 0.85 -8.67
CA GLU A 161 -4.60 1.18 -7.41
C GLU A 161 -4.49 0.04 -6.38
N GLU A 162 -4.63 -1.21 -6.83
CA GLU A 162 -4.48 -2.39 -5.98
C GLU A 162 -3.02 -2.59 -5.51
N LEU A 163 -2.04 -2.41 -6.40
CA LEU A 163 -0.62 -2.42 -6.02
C LEU A 163 -0.27 -1.33 -5.01
N LEU A 164 -0.87 -0.14 -5.15
CA LEU A 164 -0.70 0.95 -4.19
C LEU A 164 -1.30 0.58 -2.82
N ARG A 165 -2.51 -0.01 -2.80
CA ARG A 165 -3.15 -0.51 -1.59
C ARG A 165 -2.27 -1.53 -0.87
N MET A 166 -1.65 -2.44 -1.62
CA MET A 166 -0.67 -3.38 -1.06
C MET A 166 0.56 -2.69 -0.47
N ALA A 167 1.12 -1.70 -1.15
CA ALA A 167 2.27 -0.97 -0.65
C ALA A 167 1.97 -0.24 0.67
N GLN A 168 0.72 0.18 0.89
CA GLN A 168 0.25 0.77 2.14
C GLN A 168 0.12 -0.26 3.28
N TRP A 169 -0.01 -1.55 2.99
CA TRP A 169 -0.06 -2.62 4.00
C TRP A 169 1.30 -3.10 4.47
N LEU A 170 2.38 -2.71 3.79
CA LEU A 170 3.72 -3.07 4.22
C LEU A 170 3.95 -2.57 5.66
N PRO A 171 4.49 -3.42 6.55
CA PRO A 171 4.67 -3.04 7.94
C PRO A 171 5.68 -1.90 8.05
N SER A 172 5.56 -1.09 9.11
CA SER A 172 6.51 0.01 9.38
C SER A 172 7.96 -0.47 9.54
N SER A 173 8.15 -1.73 9.90
CA SER A 173 9.45 -2.43 9.96
C SER A 173 10.09 -2.69 8.59
N ALA A 174 9.39 -2.47 7.48
CA ALA A 174 9.96 -2.60 6.13
C ALA A 174 11.07 -1.58 5.83
N HIS A 175 11.27 -0.58 6.70
CA HIS A 175 12.33 0.44 6.60
C HIS A 175 12.40 1.13 5.23
N ILE A 176 11.25 1.37 4.60
CA ILE A 176 11.15 1.96 3.27
C ILE A 176 11.70 3.41 3.32
N PRO A 177 12.74 3.74 2.53
CA PRO A 177 13.29 5.09 2.49
C PRO A 177 12.24 6.12 2.05
N ARG A 178 12.33 7.35 2.58
CA ARG A 178 11.36 8.43 2.27
C ARG A 178 11.23 8.76 0.77
N ASN A 179 12.29 8.54 -0.01
CA ASN A 179 12.32 8.82 -1.45
C ASN A 179 12.04 7.58 -2.32
N PHE A 180 11.66 6.46 -1.71
CA PHE A 180 11.53 5.18 -2.40
C PHE A 180 10.53 5.20 -3.56
N PHE A 181 9.41 5.91 -3.38
CA PHE A 181 8.37 6.08 -4.40
C PHE A 181 8.57 7.33 -5.29
N SER A 182 9.69 8.05 -5.19
CA SER A 182 9.95 9.25 -6.02
C SER A 182 9.89 8.97 -7.52
N ILE A 183 10.27 7.77 -7.95
CA ILE A 183 10.16 7.39 -9.36
C ILE A 183 8.72 7.14 -9.79
N VAL A 184 7.86 6.61 -8.90
CA VAL A 184 6.42 6.46 -9.16
C VAL A 184 5.78 7.83 -9.35
N VAL A 185 6.09 8.80 -8.48
CA VAL A 185 5.63 10.20 -8.61
C VAL A 185 6.01 10.77 -9.97
N LYS A 186 7.25 10.58 -10.40
CA LYS A 186 7.72 11.05 -11.71
C LYS A 186 6.96 10.39 -12.86
N THR A 187 6.74 9.07 -12.79
CA THR A 187 5.96 8.33 -13.78
C THR A 187 4.53 8.84 -13.85
N CYS A 188 3.81 8.89 -12.72
CA CYS A 188 2.46 9.42 -12.66
C CYS A 188 2.37 10.83 -13.23
N ARG A 189 3.29 11.73 -12.87
CA ARG A 189 3.32 13.08 -13.41
C ARG A 189 3.43 13.09 -14.94
N THR A 190 4.37 12.34 -15.49
CA THR A 190 4.55 12.25 -16.94
C THR A 190 3.29 11.74 -17.61
N CYS A 191 2.72 10.65 -17.08
CA CYS A 191 1.51 10.04 -17.63
C CYS A 191 0.27 10.94 -17.51
N ALA A 192 0.07 11.63 -16.38
CA ALA A 192 -1.02 12.58 -16.22
C ALA A 192 -0.89 13.78 -17.17
N ILE A 193 0.33 14.27 -17.41
CA ILE A 193 0.58 15.33 -18.41
C ILE A 193 0.22 14.84 -19.82
N GLU A 194 0.66 13.63 -20.18
CA GLU A 194 0.31 13.02 -21.47
C GLU A 194 -1.21 12.88 -21.63
N ASP A 195 -1.89 12.30 -20.64
CA ASP A 195 -3.33 12.07 -20.69
C ASP A 195 -4.12 13.39 -20.75
N MET A 196 -3.70 14.43 -20.02
CA MET A 196 -4.30 15.76 -20.15
C MET A 196 -4.12 16.36 -21.55
N ASN A 197 -2.94 16.21 -22.15
CA ASN A 197 -2.69 16.73 -23.50
C ASN A 197 -3.50 15.97 -24.56
N ASP A 198 -3.72 14.68 -24.34
CA ASP A 198 -4.57 13.81 -25.17
C ASP A 198 -6.08 14.01 -24.92
N GLY A 199 -6.45 14.79 -23.90
CA GLY A 199 -7.85 15.03 -23.51
C GLY A 199 -8.49 13.88 -22.73
N LYS A 200 -7.71 12.93 -22.21
CA LYS A 200 -8.15 11.82 -21.36
C LYS A 200 -8.18 12.26 -19.89
N LEU A 201 -9.04 13.22 -19.57
CA LEU A 201 -9.03 13.89 -18.26
C LEU A 201 -9.37 12.95 -17.10
N GLY A 202 -10.29 12.01 -17.29
CA GLY A 202 -10.60 11.00 -16.27
C GLY A 202 -9.41 10.07 -15.92
N ASP A 203 -8.61 9.68 -16.90
CA ASP A 203 -7.39 8.88 -16.65
C ASP A 203 -6.33 9.74 -15.93
N ALA A 204 -6.18 11.01 -16.34
CA ALA A 204 -5.26 11.94 -15.70
C ALA A 204 -5.62 12.20 -14.23
N GLU A 205 -6.91 12.38 -13.92
CA GLU A 205 -7.42 12.54 -12.56
C GLU A 205 -7.09 11.33 -11.69
N ARG A 206 -7.39 10.12 -12.17
CA ARG A 206 -7.06 8.87 -11.47
C ARG A 206 -5.56 8.72 -11.20
N ILE A 207 -4.72 9.09 -12.17
CA ILE A 207 -3.26 9.07 -12.00
C ILE A 207 -2.81 10.09 -10.95
N VAL A 208 -3.46 11.26 -10.89
CA VAL A 208 -3.20 12.25 -9.84
C VAL A 208 -3.59 11.72 -8.47
N ASP A 209 -4.77 11.12 -8.33
CA ASP A 209 -5.21 10.47 -7.07
C ASP A 209 -4.20 9.42 -6.59
N LEU A 210 -3.67 8.59 -7.50
CA LEU A 210 -2.62 7.61 -7.17
C LEU A 210 -1.40 8.26 -6.51
N VAL A 211 -0.94 9.41 -7.02
CA VAL A 211 0.20 10.13 -6.41
C VAL A 211 -0.14 10.64 -5.03
N LEU A 212 -1.34 11.19 -4.85
CA LEU A 212 -1.78 11.75 -3.58
C LEU A 212 -1.98 10.68 -2.51
N ARG A 213 -2.25 9.44 -2.91
CA ARG A 213 -2.41 8.27 -2.03
C ARG A 213 -1.10 7.51 -1.78
N LEU A 214 0.04 7.95 -2.30
CA LEU A 214 1.32 7.32 -1.98
C LEU A 214 1.56 7.30 -0.46
N PRO A 215 2.19 6.25 0.10
CA PRO A 215 2.37 6.11 1.53
C PRO A 215 3.01 7.35 2.17
N TYR A 216 2.51 7.76 3.35
CA TYR A 216 2.81 9.03 4.06
C TYR A 216 4.29 9.39 4.24
N HIS A 217 5.20 8.43 4.17
CA HIS A 217 6.65 8.68 4.24
C HIS A 217 7.24 9.21 2.92
N THR A 218 6.46 9.20 1.84
CA THR A 218 6.80 9.77 0.54
C THR A 218 6.60 11.28 0.59
N ARG A 219 7.61 12.02 1.08
CA ARG A 219 7.59 13.49 0.95
C ARG A 219 7.84 13.84 -0.51
N VAL A 220 6.80 14.25 -1.21
CA VAL A 220 6.91 14.79 -2.57
C VAL A 220 7.17 16.29 -2.45
N PRO A 221 8.33 16.81 -2.89
CA PRO A 221 8.54 18.24 -2.88
C PRO A 221 7.62 18.92 -3.90
N ASP A 222 7.10 20.11 -3.57
CA ASP A 222 6.14 20.86 -4.40
C ASP A 222 6.64 21.08 -5.84
N ASP A 223 7.95 21.21 -6.04
CA ASP A 223 8.57 21.40 -7.35
C ASP A 223 8.34 20.22 -8.31
N HIS A 224 8.04 19.02 -7.80
CA HIS A 224 7.76 17.85 -8.62
C HIS A 224 6.49 18.04 -9.44
N PHE A 225 5.52 18.81 -8.94
CA PHE A 225 4.25 19.04 -9.62
C PHE A 225 4.24 20.30 -10.49
N SER A 226 5.31 21.10 -10.51
CA SER A 226 5.40 22.33 -11.34
C SER A 226 4.97 22.12 -12.79
N GLY A 227 5.52 21.10 -13.47
CA GLY A 227 5.15 20.78 -14.85
C GLY A 227 3.68 20.37 -15.00
N LEU A 228 3.12 19.67 -14.00
CA LEU A 228 1.71 19.28 -14.00
C LEU A 228 0.80 20.51 -13.87
N LEU A 229 1.14 21.42 -12.95
CA LEU A 229 0.45 22.71 -12.81
C LEU A 229 0.51 23.53 -14.10
N GLU A 230 1.67 23.61 -14.75
CA GLU A 230 1.79 24.31 -16.02
C GLU A 230 0.89 23.72 -17.11
N THR A 231 0.84 22.39 -17.21
CA THR A 231 -0.06 21.68 -18.13
C THR A 231 -1.51 21.93 -17.78
N CYS A 232 -1.94 21.79 -16.52
CA CYS A 232 -3.31 22.10 -16.09
C CYS A 232 -3.70 23.52 -16.52
N ARG A 233 -2.84 24.52 -16.28
CA ARG A 233 -3.10 25.92 -16.69
C ARG A 233 -3.22 26.05 -18.21
N GLY A 234 -2.36 25.36 -18.95
CA GLY A 234 -2.38 25.34 -20.42
C GLY A 234 -3.67 24.76 -20.97
N CYS A 235 -4.05 23.56 -20.51
CA CYS A 235 -5.29 22.90 -20.88
C CYS A 235 -6.51 23.73 -20.49
N LEU A 236 -6.55 24.28 -19.27
CA LEU A 236 -7.63 25.14 -18.80
C LEU A 236 -7.84 26.34 -19.72
N ILE A 237 -6.76 27.07 -20.06
CA ILE A 237 -6.82 28.21 -20.98
C ILE A 237 -7.34 27.78 -22.34
N LYS A 238 -6.83 26.67 -22.89
CA LYS A 238 -7.23 26.14 -24.20
C LYS A 238 -8.73 25.80 -24.22
N TYR A 239 -9.20 25.03 -23.25
CA TYR A 239 -10.62 24.64 -23.18
C TYR A 239 -11.54 25.85 -23.02
N ILE A 240 -11.15 26.85 -22.22
CA ILE A 240 -11.87 28.13 -22.13
C ILE A 240 -11.90 28.84 -23.48
N GLU A 241 -10.75 28.95 -24.17
CA GLU A 241 -10.64 29.59 -25.49
C GLU A 241 -11.53 28.91 -26.53
N ASP A 242 -11.62 27.59 -26.49
CA ASP A 242 -12.46 26.77 -27.38
C ASP A 242 -13.95 26.80 -26.98
N GLY A 243 -14.28 27.16 -25.74
CA GLY A 243 -15.65 27.14 -25.20
C GLY A 243 -16.08 25.78 -24.63
N ASN A 244 -15.12 24.90 -24.37
CA ASN A 244 -15.31 23.56 -23.81
C ASN A 244 -15.31 23.63 -22.27
N PHE A 245 -16.40 24.14 -21.69
CA PHE A 245 -16.44 24.47 -20.27
C PHE A 245 -16.53 23.26 -19.33
N GLU A 246 -17.03 22.12 -19.81
CA GLU A 246 -17.08 20.89 -18.99
C GLU A 246 -15.67 20.35 -18.77
N GLU A 247 -14.86 20.24 -19.83
CA GLU A 247 -13.46 19.85 -19.74
C GLU A 247 -12.63 20.86 -18.92
N ALA A 248 -12.95 22.15 -19.03
CA ALA A 248 -12.33 23.18 -18.20
C ALA A 248 -12.66 23.00 -16.70
N LYS A 249 -13.86 22.54 -16.34
CA LYS A 249 -14.24 22.22 -14.95
C LYS A 249 -13.50 20.97 -14.46
N GLU A 250 -13.40 19.92 -15.27
CA GLU A 250 -12.63 18.71 -14.93
C GLU A 250 -11.15 19.04 -14.63
N ILE A 251 -10.52 19.92 -15.43
CA ILE A 251 -9.17 20.40 -15.14
C ILE A 251 -9.09 21.17 -13.80
N LEU A 252 -10.12 21.95 -13.46
CA LEU A 252 -10.17 22.65 -12.17
C LEU A 252 -10.28 21.67 -11.00
N GLU A 253 -10.99 20.55 -11.15
CA GLU A 253 -11.10 19.49 -10.14
C GLU A 253 -9.73 18.83 -9.90
N ILE A 254 -9.04 18.42 -10.97
CA ILE A 254 -7.67 17.88 -10.89
C ILE A 254 -6.73 18.86 -10.18
N LEU A 255 -6.79 20.14 -10.55
CA LEU A 255 -5.99 21.19 -9.94
C LEU A 255 -6.31 21.37 -8.45
N PHE A 256 -7.59 21.24 -8.08
CA PHE A 256 -8.03 21.37 -6.70
C PHE A 256 -7.47 20.24 -5.83
N ASP A 257 -7.50 19.01 -6.33
CA ASP A 257 -6.94 17.86 -5.64
C ASP A 257 -5.43 17.99 -5.43
N LEU A 258 -4.71 18.47 -6.45
CA LEU A 258 -3.30 18.85 -6.29
C LEU A 258 -3.15 19.93 -5.21
N GLY A 259 -3.98 20.96 -5.24
CA GLY A 259 -3.97 22.06 -4.27
C GLY A 259 -4.25 21.64 -2.81
N ARG A 260 -4.77 20.43 -2.56
CA ARG A 260 -4.89 19.86 -1.20
C ARG A 260 -3.54 19.40 -0.65
N SER A 261 -2.59 19.09 -1.53
CA SER A 261 -1.31 18.44 -1.18
C SER A 261 -0.08 19.30 -1.46
N MET A 262 -0.22 20.37 -2.24
CA MET A 262 0.88 21.29 -2.56
C MET A 262 0.42 22.75 -2.60
N ARG A 263 1.38 23.69 -2.57
CA ARG A 263 1.08 25.10 -2.78
C ARG A 263 0.91 25.43 -4.27
N ILE A 264 -0.26 25.95 -4.64
CA ILE A 264 -0.46 26.60 -5.94
C ILE A 264 0.11 28.04 -5.88
N PRO A 265 0.89 28.48 -6.89
CA PRO A 265 1.39 29.86 -6.94
C PRO A 265 0.28 30.91 -6.91
N ASP A 266 0.51 32.04 -6.22
CA ASP A 266 -0.51 33.08 -6.01
C ASP A 266 -0.98 33.74 -7.32
N ASP A 267 -0.12 33.76 -8.34
CA ASP A 267 -0.39 34.32 -9.67
C ASP A 267 -0.95 33.29 -10.67
N TYR A 268 -1.10 32.02 -10.26
CA TYR A 268 -1.45 30.91 -11.14
C TYR A 268 -2.72 31.20 -11.96
N PHE A 269 -3.78 31.65 -11.29
CA PHE A 269 -5.07 31.94 -11.91
C PHE A 269 -5.11 33.26 -12.68
N SER A 270 -4.10 34.14 -12.54
CA SER A 270 -4.12 35.46 -13.18
C SER A 270 -4.28 35.37 -14.70
N LYS A 271 -3.62 34.40 -15.33
CA LYS A 271 -3.70 34.19 -16.78
C LYS A 271 -5.07 33.62 -17.19
N VAL A 272 -5.59 32.68 -16.41
CA VAL A 272 -6.91 32.05 -16.63
C VAL A 272 -8.02 33.11 -16.56
N THR A 273 -8.05 33.92 -15.50
CA THR A 273 -9.05 34.99 -15.34
C THR A 273 -8.96 36.03 -16.47
N LYS A 274 -7.74 36.34 -16.94
CA LYS A 274 -7.55 37.25 -18.07
C LYS A 274 -8.12 36.68 -19.37
N THR A 275 -7.94 35.39 -19.62
CA THR A 275 -8.52 34.69 -20.78
C THR A 275 -10.04 34.72 -20.75
N CYS A 276 -10.67 34.35 -19.63
CA CYS A 276 -12.14 34.39 -19.48
C CYS A 276 -12.70 35.80 -19.75
N ARG A 277 -12.09 36.84 -19.16
CA ARG A 277 -12.51 38.24 -19.38
C ARG A 277 -12.36 38.65 -20.84
N GLY A 278 -11.31 38.21 -21.52
CA GLY A 278 -11.08 38.48 -22.94
C GLY A 278 -12.19 37.91 -23.82
N ARG A 279 -12.63 36.67 -23.55
CA ARG A 279 -13.76 36.05 -24.24
C ARG A 279 -15.08 36.77 -23.97
N LEU A 280 -15.38 37.08 -22.71
CA LEU A 280 -16.60 37.79 -22.37
C LEU A 280 -16.70 39.13 -23.11
N VAL A 281 -15.62 39.92 -23.14
CA VAL A 281 -15.55 41.18 -23.90
C VAL A 281 -15.77 40.97 -25.40
N LYS A 282 -15.32 39.84 -25.96
CA LYS A 282 -15.53 39.50 -27.37
C LYS A 282 -17.02 39.25 -27.64
N HIS A 283 -17.69 38.46 -26.81
CA HIS A 283 -19.12 38.11 -26.97
C HIS A 283 -20.05 39.30 -26.74
N VAL A 284 -19.70 40.18 -25.78
CA VAL A 284 -20.38 41.48 -25.58
C VAL A 284 -20.35 42.34 -26.84
N LYS A 285 -19.24 42.34 -27.59
CA LYS A 285 -19.13 43.16 -28.81
C LYS A 285 -19.97 42.66 -29.98
N VAL A 286 -20.30 41.36 -30.00
CA VAL A 286 -21.10 40.75 -31.07
C VAL A 286 -22.54 40.50 -30.66
N ASN A 287 -22.95 40.90 -29.45
CA ASN A 287 -24.29 40.69 -28.87
C ASN A 287 -24.70 39.21 -28.88
N ASP A 288 -23.79 38.30 -28.52
CA ASP A 288 -24.08 36.87 -28.40
C ASP A 288 -24.48 36.52 -26.96
N ASP A 289 -25.76 36.72 -26.64
CA ASP A 289 -26.30 36.59 -25.28
C ASP A 289 -26.14 35.17 -24.70
N GLU A 290 -26.26 34.14 -25.54
CA GLU A 290 -26.10 32.74 -25.13
C GLU A 290 -24.65 32.46 -24.72
N LYS A 291 -23.68 32.87 -25.55
CA LYS A 291 -22.26 32.69 -25.22
C LYS A 291 -21.78 33.57 -24.06
N MET A 292 -22.38 34.74 -23.87
CA MET A 292 -22.13 35.54 -22.68
C MET A 292 -22.57 34.82 -21.40
N GLN A 293 -23.75 34.21 -21.41
CA GLN A 293 -24.28 33.48 -20.26
C GLN A 293 -23.37 32.30 -19.88
N GLU A 294 -22.95 31.48 -20.85
CA GLU A 294 -22.01 30.38 -20.62
C GLU A 294 -20.68 30.86 -20.00
N ASP A 295 -20.08 31.92 -20.57
CA ASP A 295 -18.84 32.51 -20.07
C ASP A 295 -19.00 33.05 -18.63
N PHE A 296 -20.16 33.64 -18.30
CA PHE A 296 -20.48 34.13 -16.95
C PHE A 296 -20.62 33.00 -15.94
N GLU A 297 -21.35 31.93 -16.28
CA GLU A 297 -21.52 30.76 -15.42
C GLU A 297 -20.18 30.10 -15.10
N PHE A 298 -19.30 29.97 -16.10
CA PHE A 298 -17.96 29.45 -15.88
C PHE A 298 -17.11 30.38 -14.99
N LEU A 299 -17.19 31.71 -15.18
CA LEU A 299 -16.49 32.67 -14.33
C LEU A 299 -16.95 32.62 -12.87
N ASP A 300 -18.24 32.45 -12.63
CA ASP A 300 -18.79 32.30 -11.28
C ASP A 300 -18.26 31.01 -10.63
N HIS A 301 -18.29 29.90 -11.37
CA HIS A 301 -17.71 28.63 -10.92
C HIS A 301 -16.21 28.78 -10.58
N LEU A 302 -15.42 29.39 -11.46
CA LEU A 302 -13.99 29.64 -11.23
C LEU A 302 -13.77 30.51 -9.98
N SER A 303 -14.60 31.53 -9.77
CA SER A 303 -14.50 32.41 -8.59
C SER A 303 -14.72 31.62 -7.29
N VAL A 304 -15.74 30.76 -7.26
CA VAL A 304 -16.02 29.88 -6.12
C VAL A 304 -14.82 28.97 -5.83
N GLN A 305 -14.25 28.34 -6.86
CA GLN A 305 -13.11 27.43 -6.69
C GLN A 305 -11.85 28.14 -6.18
N VAL A 306 -11.55 29.34 -6.71
CA VAL A 306 -10.42 30.15 -6.25
C VAL A 306 -10.60 30.56 -4.78
N ASP A 307 -11.81 30.94 -4.37
CA ASP A 307 -12.11 31.29 -2.98
C ASP A 307 -11.95 30.09 -2.04
N ILE A 308 -12.37 28.89 -2.46
CA ILE A 308 -12.14 27.66 -1.69
C ILE A 308 -10.63 27.41 -1.55
N HIS A 309 -9.86 27.55 -2.64
CA HIS A 309 -8.42 27.36 -2.61
C HIS A 309 -7.73 28.33 -1.62
N ILE A 310 -8.09 29.62 -1.64
CA ILE A 310 -7.59 30.63 -0.70
C ILE A 310 -7.91 30.24 0.75
N LYS A 311 -9.13 29.74 1.02
CA LYS A 311 -9.54 29.29 2.35
C LYS A 311 -8.74 28.06 2.83
N VAL A 312 -8.54 27.07 1.96
CA VAL A 312 -7.73 25.87 2.26
C VAL A 312 -6.27 26.27 2.56
N ARG A 313 -5.68 27.15 1.74
CA ARG A 313 -4.34 27.69 1.93
C ARG A 313 -4.16 28.32 3.31
N ASN A 314 -5.11 29.17 3.72
CA ASN A 314 -5.04 29.86 5.01
C ASN A 314 -5.12 28.89 6.20
N ARG A 315 -5.82 27.75 6.06
CA ARG A 315 -5.85 26.68 7.08
C ARG A 315 -4.55 25.88 7.14
N LEU A 316 -3.90 25.64 6.01
CA LEU A 316 -2.61 24.96 5.96
C LEU A 316 -1.50 25.83 6.58
N HIS A 317 -1.50 27.13 6.31
CA HIS A 317 -0.54 28.07 6.92
C HIS A 317 -0.75 28.27 8.43
N SER A 318 -1.97 28.16 8.95
CA SER A 318 -2.19 28.22 10.41
C SER A 318 -1.69 26.97 11.15
N ARG A 319 -1.63 25.81 10.47
CA ARG A 319 -1.12 24.57 11.08
C ARG A 319 0.40 24.48 11.11
N SER A 320 1.10 25.10 10.15
CA SER A 320 2.57 25.07 10.09
C SER A 320 3.26 26.05 11.05
N VAL A 321 2.51 26.86 11.80
CA VAL A 321 3.05 27.79 12.81
C VAL A 321 3.07 27.16 14.20
N ASP A 322 2.38 26.03 14.39
CA ASP A 322 2.24 25.33 15.67
C ASP A 322 3.10 24.04 15.77
N ASP A 323 3.86 23.67 14.72
CA ASP A 323 4.86 22.57 14.69
C ASP A 323 6.29 23.12 14.56
#